data_AF-A0A6G2DF16-F1
#
_entry.id   AF-A0A6G2DF16-F1
#
_cell.length_a   1.000
_cell.length_b   1.000
_cell.length_c   1.000
_cell.angle_alpha   90.00
_cell.angle_beta   90.00
_cell.angle_gamma   90.00
#
_symmetry.space_group_name_H-M   'P 1'
#
loop_
_entity.id
_entity.type
_entity.pdbx_description
1 polymer ?
#
loop_
_entity_poly.entity_id
_entity_poly.type
_entity_poly.pdbx_seq_one_letter_code
_entity_poly.pdbx_strand_id
1 'polypeptide(L)' 'NMPTQRSMDLKLFEIKETNVQHADGHITVNKTPKVTGKGQQYFIDKFLN' A
#
# COMPACT_ATOMS: atom_id res chain seq x y z
N ASN A 1 4.67 -3.96 7.25
CA ASN A 1 3.40 -3.64 6.55
C ASN A 1 3.61 -3.10 5.13
N MET A 2 4.55 -3.65 4.35
CA MET A 2 4.78 -3.25 2.96
C MET A 2 4.42 -4.41 2.01
N PRO A 3 3.73 -4.14 0.89
CA PRO A 3 3.40 -5.16 -0.09
C PRO A 3 4.66 -5.66 -0.80
N THR A 4 4.61 -6.91 -1.29
CA THR A 4 5.73 -7.50 -2.03
C THR A 4 5.93 -6.80 -3.38
N GLN A 5 7.16 -6.80 -3.90
CA GLN A 5 7.49 -6.23 -5.20
C GLN A 5 6.54 -6.72 -6.30
N ARG A 6 6.32 -8.05 -6.36
CA ARG A 6 5.37 -8.67 -7.28
C ARG A 6 3.95 -8.10 -7.19
N SER A 7 3.45 -7.83 -5.99
CA SER A 7 2.09 -7.28 -5.80
C SER A 7 1.99 -5.82 -6.25
N MET A 8 3.09 -5.07 -6.12
CA MET A 8 3.22 -3.71 -6.64
C MET A 8 3.32 -3.70 -8.17
N ASP A 9 4.10 -4.60 -8.76
CA ASP A 9 4.22 -4.73 -10.22
C ASP A 9 2.88 -5.10 -10.87
N LEU A 10 2.11 -5.95 -10.19
CA LEU A 10 0.74 -6.31 -10.60
C LEU A 10 -0.28 -5.18 -10.36
N LYS A 11 0.12 -4.08 -9.72
CA LYS A 11 -0.72 -2.93 -9.35
C LYS A 11 -1.91 -3.30 -8.46
N LEU A 12 -1.73 -4.30 -7.59
CA LEU A 12 -2.77 -4.74 -6.64
C LEU A 12 -2.87 -3.81 -5.42
N PHE A 13 -1.79 -3.10 -5.13
CA PHE A 13 -1.70 -2.15 -4.02
C PHE A 13 -1.13 -0.81 -4.49
N GLU A 14 -1.55 0.24 -3.78
CA GLU A 14 -0.92 1.55 -3.78
C GLU A 14 -0.39 1.85 -2.37
N ILE A 15 0.63 2.70 -2.26
CA ILE A 15 1.18 3.13 -0.97
C ILE A 15 0.85 4.60 -0.79
N LYS A 16 0.10 4.90 0.28
CA LYS A 16 -0.08 6.27 0.74
C LYS A 16 1.02 6.59 1.73
N GLU A 17 1.86 7.56 1.39
CA GLU A 17 2.88 8.09 2.29
C GLU A 17 2.37 9.35 3.01
N THR A 18 2.75 9.51 4.27
CA THR A 18 2.42 10.69 5.07
C THR A 18 3.64 11.10 5.86
N ASN A 19 4.13 12.31 5.60
CA ASN A 19 5.29 12.87 6.27
C ASN A 19 4.82 13.60 7.54
N VAL A 20 5.34 13.18 8.68
CA VAL A 20 5.13 13.82 9.97
C VAL A 20 6.41 14.56 10.32
N GLN A 21 6.34 15.89 10.34
CA GLN A 21 7.45 16.75 10.78
C GLN A 21 7.36 16.93 12.29
N HIS A 22 8.45 16.65 13.00
CA HIS A 22 8.54 16.80 14.45
C HIS A 22 9.27 18.10 14.82
N ALA A 23 8.98 18.65 16.00
CA ALA A 23 9.48 19.96 16.43
C ALA A 23 11.01 20.01 16.64
N ASP A 24 11.64 18.86 16.80
CA ASP A 24 13.09 18.64 16.93
C ASP A 24 13.79 18.41 15.57
N GLY A 25 13.06 18.52 14.45
CA GLY A 25 13.61 18.58 13.10
C GLY A 25 13.71 17.24 12.36
N HIS A 26 13.36 16.11 12.99
CA HIS A 26 13.28 14.85 12.26
C HIS A 26 11.94 14.70 11.53
N ILE A 27 11.96 13.95 10.43
CA ILE A 27 10.78 13.64 9.62
C ILE A 27 10.53 12.15 9.69
N THR A 28 9.33 11.76 10.10
CA THR A 28 8.87 10.38 10.06
C THR A 28 7.97 10.17 8.85
N VAL A 29 8.27 9.17 8.03
CA VAL A 29 7.45 8.81 6.85
C VAL A 29 6.59 7.60 7.19
N ASN A 30 5.28 7.81 7.34
CA ASN A 30 4.31 6.73 7.52
C ASN A 30 3.84 6.20 6.18
N LYS A 31 4.00 4.89 5.95
CA LYS A 31 3.57 4.21 4.73
C LYS A 31 2.38 3.29 5.03
N THR A 32 1.25 3.53 4.37
CA THR A 32 0.06 2.69 4.50
C THR A 32 -0.29 2.07 3.15
N PRO A 33 -0.25 0.74 3.01
CA PRO A 33 -0.69 0.09 1.78
C PRO A 33 -2.22 0.11 1.69
N LYS A 34 -2.75 0.35 0.50
CA LYS A 34 -4.18 0.28 0.18
C LYS A 34 -4.39 -0.62 -1.03
N VAL A 35 -5.47 -1.41 -1.01
CA VAL A 35 -5.85 -2.27 -2.13
C VAL A 35 -6.47 -1.42 -3.22
N THR A 36 -6.02 -1.58 -4.47
CA THR A 36 -6.59 -0.89 -5.63
C THR A 36 -7.89 -1.57 -6.09
N GLY A 37 -8.68 -0.93 -6.96
CA GLY A 37 -9.86 -1.59 -7.56
C GLY A 37 -9.49 -2.88 -8.32
N LYS A 38 -8.32 -2.90 -8.98
CA LYS A 38 -7.76 -4.12 -9.59
C LYS A 38 -7.41 -5.18 -8.54
N GLY A 39 -6.80 -4.76 -7.44
CA GLY A 39 -6.50 -5.64 -6.31
C GLY A 39 -7.74 -6.30 -5.73
N GLN A 40 -8.84 -5.55 -5.58
CA GLN A 40 -10.11 -6.07 -5.09
C GLN A 40 -10.64 -7.18 -6.00
N GLN A 41 -10.72 -6.95 -7.31
CA GLN A 41 -11.16 -7.97 -8.26
C GLN A 41 -10.26 -9.22 -8.21
N TYR A 42 -8.94 -9.02 -8.22
CA TYR A 42 -7.97 -10.12 -8.12
C TYR A 42 -8.18 -11.00 -6.89
N PHE A 43 -8.43 -10.39 -5.72
CA PHE A 43 -8.64 -11.14 -4.49
C PHE A 43 -10.03 -11.79 -4.43
N ILE A 44 -11.06 -11.15 -4.97
CA ILE A 44 -12.40 -11.78 -5.13
C ILE A 44 -12.25 -13.05 -5.98
N ASP A 45 -11.65 -12.94 -7.17
CA ASP A 45 -11.48 -14.09 -8.08
C ASP A 45 -10.60 -15.19 -7.49
N LYS A 46 -9.63 -14.83 -6.65
CA LYS A 46 -8.71 -15.79 -6.05
C LYS A 46 -9.30 -16.58 -4.89
N PHE A 47 -10.26 -16.00 -4.16
CA PHE A 47 -10.74 -16.55 -2.89
C PHE A 47 -12.22 -16.90 -2.89
N LEU A 48 -13.03 -16.31 -3.76
CA LEU A 48 -14.48 -16.45 -3.77
C LEU A 48 -15.05 -17.06 -5.06
N ASN A 49 -14.20 -17.30 -6.06
CA ASN A 49 -14.53 -18.04 -7.29
C ASN A 49 -13.90 -19.44 -7.30
#